data_AF-A0A368W762-F1
#
_entry.id   AF-A0A368W762-F1
#
_cell.length_a   1.000
_cell.length_b   1.000
_cell.length_c   1.000
_cell.angle_alpha   90.00
_cell.angle_beta   90.00
_cell.angle_gamma   90.00
#
_symmetry.space_group_name_H-M   'P 1'
#
loop_
_entity.id
_entity.type
_entity.pdbx_description
1 polymer ?
#
loop_
_entity_poly.entity_id
_entity_poly.type
_entity_poly.pdbx_seq_one_letter_code
_entity_poly.pdbx_strand_id
1 'polypeptide(L)'
;MYCHHCGKKQTADAVYCSQCGRQLLDEDADAAIGSEMAAGLSETAASIETSIETEPSNRETIVPNGSRKQSGGGSAWTWLTPIALAVVTASSVFTYYIYQSGINDEVIKLQTQAKTEALAGKYAEALATLKEAADARPGFAAIQADAAIVAHAAELEQSVAAAGKKLEEQKLSEAEQTLEQVKDGLKGHSEPVYAKVKEQLEACSLKHSVMKLKEELAELKTVDELAAKLNVANHLDGEEAAAIREQFVAKIVDVSYSEAEALLEQRNYTDALDVTARALAFAKDDERLTALEKRINQEQAQYEKTEQQRLEQAMQKAAEEDLKNQTAAVEVVHIETTLDEFGDLTIEAELKNGATRPIYSVTVEYTVYDSNGLEVGSGKAEASPNYIEPGEKMSFTGTVYGVHVENTNVVVDHATWYLD
;
A
#
# COMPACT_ATOMS: atom_id res chain seq x y z
N MET A 1 2.95 -0.57 40.36
CA MET A 1 2.75 -2.04 40.44
C MET A 1 2.55 -2.60 39.04
N TYR A 2 2.72 -3.90 38.80
CA TYR A 2 2.39 -4.53 37.51
C TYR A 2 1.13 -5.37 37.67
N CYS A 3 0.21 -5.33 36.69
CA CYS A 3 -0.96 -6.21 36.73
C CYS A 3 -0.52 -7.66 36.50
N HIS A 4 -0.76 -8.54 37.47
CA HIS A 4 -0.41 -9.96 37.36
C HIS A 4 -1.12 -10.71 36.22
N HIS A 5 -2.21 -10.15 35.70
CA HIS A 5 -2.97 -10.77 34.61
C HIS A 5 -2.54 -10.32 33.21
N CYS A 6 -2.14 -9.05 33.04
CA CYS A 6 -1.81 -8.51 31.71
C CYS A 6 -0.38 -7.94 31.60
N GLY A 7 0.41 -8.00 32.67
CA GLY A 7 1.81 -7.61 32.69
C GLY A 7 2.10 -6.11 32.55
N LYS A 8 1.08 -5.25 32.43
CA LYS A 8 1.31 -3.79 32.26
C LYS A 8 1.55 -3.07 33.58
N LYS A 9 2.44 -2.09 33.52
CA LYS A 9 2.79 -1.19 34.62
C LYS A 9 1.62 -0.25 34.91
N GLN A 10 1.23 -0.15 36.17
CA GLN A 10 0.17 0.69 36.69
C GLN A 10 0.74 1.68 37.71
N THR A 11 0.08 2.82 37.87
CA THR A 11 0.42 3.84 38.88
C THR A 11 0.26 3.25 40.29
N ALA A 12 0.97 3.82 41.27
CA ALA A 12 1.07 3.24 42.61
C ALA A 12 -0.26 3.28 43.40
N ASP A 13 -1.23 4.04 42.93
CA ASP A 13 -2.54 4.32 43.53
C ASP A 13 -3.72 3.70 42.75
N ALA A 14 -3.45 2.94 41.68
CA ALA A 14 -4.50 2.35 40.87
C ALA A 14 -5.15 1.15 41.57
N VAL A 15 -6.44 1.25 41.89
CA VAL A 15 -7.24 0.14 42.46
C VAL A 15 -7.65 -0.88 41.38
N TYR A 16 -7.78 -0.43 40.14
CA TYR A 16 -8.16 -1.28 39.00
C TYR A 16 -7.18 -1.11 37.83
N CYS A 17 -6.93 -2.19 37.12
CA CYS A 17 -6.12 -2.17 35.91
C CYS A 17 -6.85 -1.42 34.79
N SER A 18 -6.25 -0.34 34.32
CA SER A 18 -6.75 0.50 33.22
C SER A 18 -6.94 -0.21 31.87
N GLN A 19 -6.43 -1.43 31.72
CA GLN A 19 -6.49 -2.19 30.46
C GLN A 19 -7.42 -3.40 30.52
N CYS A 20 -7.50 -4.10 31.64
CA CYS A 20 -8.32 -5.30 31.77
C CYS A 20 -9.45 -5.17 32.80
N GLY A 21 -9.56 -4.03 33.49
CA GLY A 21 -10.62 -3.74 34.46
C GLY A 21 -10.56 -4.53 35.77
N ARG A 22 -9.56 -5.41 35.96
CA ARG A 22 -9.43 -6.22 37.18
C ARG A 22 -8.84 -5.43 38.33
N GLN A 23 -9.34 -5.68 39.53
CA GLN A 23 -8.86 -5.10 40.77
C GLN A 23 -7.42 -5.57 41.06
N LEU A 24 -6.54 -4.63 41.41
CA LEU A 24 -5.18 -4.91 41.83
C LEU A 24 -5.22 -5.16 43.34
N LEU A 25 -4.68 -6.29 43.78
CA LEU A 25 -4.67 -6.70 45.20
C LEU A 25 -3.72 -5.77 45.98
N ASP A 26 -4.20 -5.20 47.10
CA ASP A 26 -3.39 -4.43 48.03
C ASP A 26 -2.43 -5.36 48.79
N GLU A 27 -1.13 -5.01 48.83
CA GLU A 27 -0.07 -5.74 49.54
C GLU A 27 -0.26 -5.76 51.08
N ASP A 28 -1.27 -5.06 51.63
CA ASP A 28 -1.61 -5.08 53.05
C ASP A 28 -2.56 -6.24 53.46
N ALA A 29 -2.98 -7.09 52.50
CA ALA A 29 -3.82 -8.26 52.77
C ALA A 29 -3.05 -9.59 52.94
N ASP A 30 -1.73 -9.59 52.79
CA ASP A 30 -0.89 -10.79 52.88
C ASP A 30 -0.60 -11.28 54.31
N ALA A 31 -1.12 -10.60 55.34
CA ALA A 31 -1.03 -11.05 56.73
C ALA A 31 -2.20 -11.94 57.20
N ALA A 32 -3.24 -12.16 56.38
CA ALA A 32 -4.45 -12.88 56.80
C ALA A 32 -4.75 -14.19 56.05
N ILE A 33 -4.03 -14.52 54.97
CA ILE A 33 -4.31 -15.72 54.14
C ILE A 33 -3.25 -16.83 54.35
N GLY A 34 -2.22 -16.57 55.18
CA GLY A 34 -1.19 -17.55 55.54
C GLY A 34 -1.58 -18.59 56.61
N SER A 35 -2.83 -18.61 57.09
CA SER A 35 -3.24 -19.47 58.23
C SER A 35 -4.24 -20.58 57.90
N GLU A 36 -4.71 -20.75 56.66
CA GLU A 36 -5.77 -21.74 56.34
C GLU A 36 -5.36 -22.87 55.38
N MET A 37 -4.09 -22.99 55.00
CA MET A 37 -3.62 -24.06 54.09
C MET A 37 -2.52 -24.98 54.67
N ALA A 38 -2.49 -25.14 56.01
CA ALA A 38 -1.56 -26.03 56.71
C ALA A 38 -2.23 -26.90 57.79
N ALA A 39 -3.50 -27.28 57.61
CA ALA A 39 -4.23 -28.15 58.54
C ALA A 39 -5.09 -29.20 57.81
N GLY A 40 -4.52 -29.87 56.81
CA GLY A 40 -5.25 -30.81 55.95
C GLY A 40 -4.60 -32.17 55.75
N LEU A 41 -3.58 -32.56 56.55
CA LEU A 41 -3.00 -33.91 56.50
C LEU A 41 -2.33 -34.26 57.83
N SER A 42 -3.10 -34.66 58.84
CA SER A 42 -2.70 -35.61 59.88
C SER A 42 -3.91 -35.88 60.79
N GLU A 43 -4.02 -37.11 61.26
CA GLU A 43 -4.93 -37.58 62.33
C GLU A 43 -6.34 -38.05 61.90
N THR A 44 -6.38 -39.26 61.33
CA THR A 44 -7.42 -40.24 61.70
C THR A 44 -6.77 -41.44 62.36
N ALA A 45 -6.60 -41.35 63.68
CA ALA A 45 -6.43 -42.50 64.55
C ALA A 45 -7.17 -42.23 65.88
N ALA A 46 -8.23 -43.02 66.12
CA ALA A 46 -8.98 -43.20 67.38
C ALA A 46 -9.63 -41.93 67.99
N SER A 47 -10.94 -41.90 68.26
CA SER A 47 -11.59 -42.69 69.31
C SER A 47 -13.12 -42.48 69.25
N ILE A 48 -13.91 -43.55 69.34
CA ILE A 48 -15.38 -43.46 69.51
C ILE A 48 -15.72 -44.05 70.89
N GLU A 49 -16.09 -43.19 71.83
CA GLU A 49 -17.07 -43.45 72.90
C GLU A 49 -17.80 -42.11 73.16
N THR A 50 -19.10 -41.96 72.87
CA THR A 50 -20.33 -42.39 73.57
C THR A 50 -20.93 -41.27 74.45
N SER A 51 -22.18 -40.87 74.18
CA SER A 51 -23.20 -40.27 75.08
C SER A 51 -24.50 -40.10 74.24
N ILE A 52 -25.53 -40.95 74.33
CA ILE A 52 -26.62 -41.08 75.33
C ILE A 52 -27.59 -39.88 75.37
N GLU A 53 -28.84 -40.11 74.93
CA GLU A 53 -30.12 -39.68 75.53
C GLU A 53 -31.15 -40.82 75.22
N THR A 54 -31.59 -41.68 76.15
CA THR A 54 -32.81 -41.64 77.02
C THR A 54 -34.08 -41.09 76.33
N GLU A 55 -35.28 -41.71 76.34
CA GLU A 55 -35.97 -42.51 77.39
C GLU A 55 -37.25 -43.26 76.82
N PRO A 56 -38.24 -43.83 77.59
CA PRO A 56 -38.43 -45.27 77.79
C PRO A 56 -39.84 -45.85 77.41
N SER A 57 -40.00 -47.19 77.49
CA SER A 57 -41.25 -47.81 78.00
C SER A 57 -41.07 -49.28 78.40
N ASN A 58 -41.46 -49.55 79.66
CA ASN A 58 -41.60 -50.84 80.35
C ASN A 58 -42.42 -51.91 79.61
N ARG A 59 -42.05 -53.19 79.76
CA ARG A 59 -42.88 -54.19 80.47
C ARG A 59 -42.10 -55.45 80.88
N GLU A 60 -42.31 -55.83 82.13
CA GLU A 60 -41.68 -56.91 82.91
C GLU A 60 -42.17 -58.33 82.55
N THR A 61 -41.30 -59.34 82.69
CA THR A 61 -41.46 -60.57 83.54
C THR A 61 -40.15 -61.41 83.45
N ILE A 62 -39.22 -61.40 84.43
CA ILE A 62 -39.00 -62.34 85.57
C ILE A 62 -39.48 -63.79 85.29
N VAL A 63 -38.78 -64.93 85.45
CA VAL A 63 -37.70 -65.48 86.33
C VAL A 63 -37.19 -66.82 85.69
N PRO A 64 -36.34 -67.70 86.29
CA PRO A 64 -35.03 -67.55 86.93
C PRO A 64 -33.93 -68.50 86.35
N ASN A 65 -32.68 -68.09 86.55
CA ASN A 65 -31.58 -68.84 87.18
C ASN A 65 -31.20 -70.26 86.70
N GLY A 66 -30.00 -70.38 86.15
CA GLY A 66 -29.28 -71.63 85.94
C GLY A 66 -27.77 -71.39 85.89
N SER A 67 -27.16 -71.29 87.07
CA SER A 67 -25.72 -71.20 87.29
C SER A 67 -24.92 -72.30 86.59
N ARG A 68 -23.79 -71.96 85.95
CA ARG A 68 -22.59 -72.80 85.96
C ARG A 68 -21.31 -71.98 85.71
N LYS A 69 -20.49 -71.87 86.76
CA LYS A 69 -19.05 -71.63 86.69
C LYS A 69 -18.37 -72.79 85.97
N GLN A 70 -17.41 -72.49 85.10
CA GLN A 70 -16.17 -73.26 84.82
C GLN A 70 -15.35 -72.42 83.81
N SER A 71 -14.33 -71.69 84.25
CA SER A 71 -12.92 -72.12 84.39
C SER A 71 -12.21 -72.41 83.06
N GLY A 72 -11.30 -71.50 82.68
CA GLY A 72 -9.95 -71.77 82.18
C GLY A 72 -9.76 -72.70 80.98
N GLY A 73 -9.25 -72.14 79.88
CA GLY A 73 -8.63 -72.91 78.80
C GLY A 73 -8.59 -72.11 77.50
N GLY A 74 -7.49 -71.40 77.25
CA GLY A 74 -7.29 -70.62 76.04
C GLY A 74 -7.37 -71.48 74.78
N SER A 75 -8.28 -71.10 73.87
CA SER A 75 -8.31 -71.60 72.50
C SER A 75 -7.74 -70.52 71.58
N ALA A 76 -6.46 -70.65 71.23
CA ALA A 76 -5.79 -69.78 70.27
C ALA A 76 -6.46 -69.76 68.87
N TRP A 77 -7.41 -70.67 68.62
CA TRP A 77 -8.03 -70.87 67.31
C TRP A 77 -9.14 -69.88 66.99
N THR A 78 -9.85 -69.37 68.00
CA THR A 78 -10.88 -68.31 67.84
C THR A 78 -10.29 -66.92 67.55
N TRP A 79 -8.97 -66.73 67.77
CA TRP A 79 -8.24 -65.50 67.44
C TRP A 79 -7.57 -65.57 66.05
N LEU A 80 -7.37 -66.78 65.50
CA LEU A 80 -6.75 -66.98 64.18
C LEU A 80 -7.69 -66.68 63.01
N THR A 81 -8.99 -66.87 63.16
CA THR A 81 -9.99 -66.59 62.11
C THR A 81 -10.00 -65.12 61.64
N PRO A 82 -10.07 -64.10 62.52
CA PRO A 82 -10.01 -62.70 62.09
C PRO A 82 -8.64 -62.32 61.50
N ILE A 83 -7.55 -62.94 61.96
CA ILE A 83 -6.19 -62.70 61.43
C ILE A 83 -6.05 -63.27 60.01
N ALA A 84 -6.53 -64.51 59.78
CA ALA A 84 -6.51 -65.11 58.45
C ALA A 84 -7.36 -64.30 57.45
N LEU A 85 -8.54 -63.83 57.88
CA LEU A 85 -9.37 -62.94 57.06
C LEU A 85 -8.63 -61.62 56.75
N ALA A 86 -8.01 -61.00 57.77
CA ALA A 86 -7.23 -59.78 57.59
C ALA A 86 -6.09 -59.97 56.58
N VAL A 87 -5.33 -61.07 56.67
CA VAL A 87 -4.24 -61.39 55.73
C VAL A 87 -4.77 -61.57 54.31
N VAL A 88 -5.87 -62.31 54.11
CA VAL A 88 -6.47 -62.51 52.78
C VAL A 88 -6.96 -61.18 52.20
N THR A 89 -7.61 -60.33 53.01
CA THR A 89 -8.05 -59.00 52.56
C THR A 89 -6.87 -58.09 52.23
N ALA A 90 -5.83 -58.08 53.07
CA ALA A 90 -4.63 -57.29 52.84
C ALA A 90 -3.88 -57.75 51.59
N SER A 91 -3.73 -59.06 51.38
CA SER A 91 -3.14 -59.62 50.15
C SER A 91 -3.96 -59.27 48.92
N SER A 92 -5.30 -59.33 49.00
CA SER A 92 -6.18 -58.99 47.88
C SER A 92 -6.12 -57.50 47.52
N VAL A 93 -6.07 -56.61 48.52
CA VAL A 93 -5.89 -55.17 48.30
C VAL A 93 -4.49 -54.88 47.75
N PHE A 94 -3.46 -55.56 48.26
CA PHE A 94 -2.08 -55.38 47.79
C PHE A 94 -1.89 -55.81 46.33
N THR A 95 -2.43 -56.97 45.93
CA THR A 95 -2.37 -57.42 44.53
C THR A 95 -3.17 -56.51 43.61
N TYR A 96 -4.34 -56.03 44.04
CA TYR A 96 -5.12 -55.03 43.31
C TYR A 96 -4.37 -53.71 43.16
N TYR A 97 -3.67 -53.26 44.21
CA TYR A 97 -2.86 -52.05 44.18
C TYR A 97 -1.71 -52.15 43.17
N ILE A 98 -0.95 -53.25 43.15
CA ILE A 98 0.12 -53.45 42.17
C ILE A 98 -0.43 -53.45 40.74
N TYR A 99 -1.55 -54.14 40.51
CA TYR A 99 -2.19 -54.16 39.20
C TYR A 99 -2.63 -52.76 38.74
N GLN A 100 -3.29 -51.99 39.61
CA GLN A 100 -3.71 -50.62 39.32
C GLN A 100 -2.52 -49.67 39.11
N SER A 101 -1.42 -49.85 39.86
CA SER A 101 -0.21 -49.05 39.67
C SER A 101 0.41 -49.31 38.30
N GLY A 102 0.47 -50.58 37.87
CA GLY A 102 1.00 -50.93 36.54
C GLY A 102 0.20 -50.31 35.39
N ILE A 103 -1.13 -50.37 35.47
CA ILE A 103 -2.01 -49.71 34.48
C ILE A 103 -1.79 -48.20 34.47
N ASN A 104 -1.64 -47.56 35.64
CA ASN A 104 -1.39 -46.13 35.70
C ASN A 104 -0.07 -45.75 35.04
N ASP A 105 1.00 -46.50 35.31
CA ASP A 105 2.31 -46.24 34.71
C ASP A 105 2.28 -46.40 33.18
N GLU A 106 1.59 -47.43 32.69
CA GLU A 106 1.38 -47.66 31.25
C GLU A 106 0.59 -46.51 30.60
N VAL A 107 -0.53 -46.11 31.21
CA VAL A 107 -1.37 -45.01 30.73
C VAL A 107 -0.59 -43.69 30.69
N ILE A 108 0.19 -43.38 31.72
CA ILE A 108 1.01 -42.15 31.77
C ILE A 108 2.06 -42.16 30.66
N LYS A 109 2.67 -43.32 30.40
CA LYS A 109 3.65 -43.47 29.31
C LYS A 109 3.00 -43.25 27.94
N LEU A 110 1.86 -43.88 27.70
CA LEU A 110 1.08 -43.69 26.46
C LEU A 110 0.65 -42.24 26.29
N GLN A 111 0.14 -41.60 27.34
CA GLN A 111 -0.25 -40.18 27.32
C GLN A 111 0.94 -39.26 27.01
N THR A 112 2.12 -39.54 27.58
CA THR A 112 3.34 -38.77 27.33
C THR A 112 3.85 -38.95 25.89
N GLN A 113 3.77 -40.17 25.36
CA GLN A 113 4.11 -40.45 23.98
C GLN A 113 3.16 -39.72 23.02
N ALA A 114 1.84 -39.83 23.24
CA ALA A 114 0.83 -39.14 22.44
C ALA A 114 1.02 -37.62 22.46
N LYS A 115 1.34 -37.05 23.62
CA LYS A 115 1.68 -35.63 23.73
C LYS A 115 2.86 -35.26 22.85
N THR A 116 3.93 -36.08 22.85
CA THR A 116 5.11 -35.83 22.03
C THR A 116 4.79 -35.91 20.54
N GLU A 117 3.99 -36.89 20.14
CA GLU A 117 3.49 -37.06 18.77
C GLU A 117 2.63 -35.85 18.34
N ALA A 118 1.68 -35.43 19.17
CA ALA A 118 0.80 -34.29 18.89
C ALA A 118 1.57 -32.97 18.79
N LEU A 119 2.55 -32.73 19.65
CA LEU A 119 3.42 -31.55 19.57
C LEU A 119 4.31 -31.55 18.32
N ALA A 120 4.62 -32.73 17.78
CA ALA A 120 5.34 -32.88 16.52
C ALA A 120 4.45 -32.74 15.27
N GLY A 121 3.13 -32.55 15.42
CA GLY A 121 2.17 -32.52 14.32
C GLY A 121 1.71 -33.91 13.84
N LYS A 122 2.09 -34.97 14.55
CA LYS A 122 1.71 -36.36 14.24
C LYS A 122 0.38 -36.70 14.90
N TYR A 123 -0.68 -36.00 14.51
CA TYR A 123 -1.96 -36.08 15.22
C TYR A 123 -2.66 -37.43 15.06
N ALA A 124 -2.51 -38.10 13.91
CA ALA A 124 -3.10 -39.42 13.68
C ALA A 124 -2.46 -40.48 14.60
N GLU A 125 -1.13 -40.45 14.74
CA GLU A 125 -0.38 -41.31 15.67
C GLU A 125 -0.74 -41.00 17.12
N ALA A 126 -0.81 -39.73 17.49
CA ALA A 126 -1.19 -39.31 18.84
C ALA A 126 -2.59 -39.79 19.23
N LEU A 127 -3.56 -39.72 18.31
CA LEU A 127 -4.92 -40.23 18.54
C LEU A 127 -4.94 -41.76 18.69
N ALA A 128 -4.13 -42.49 17.92
CA ALA A 128 -4.00 -43.94 18.06
C ALA A 128 -3.43 -44.29 19.45
N THR A 129 -2.36 -43.60 19.88
CA THR A 129 -1.73 -43.80 21.19
C THR A 129 -2.69 -43.43 22.34
N LEU A 130 -3.48 -42.37 22.21
CA LEU A 130 -4.51 -42.00 23.21
C LEU A 130 -5.67 -43.00 23.27
N LYS A 131 -6.00 -43.63 22.14
CA LYS A 131 -6.99 -44.70 22.11
C LYS A 131 -6.50 -45.92 22.88
N GLU A 132 -5.25 -46.33 22.69
CA GLU A 132 -4.64 -47.42 23.49
C GLU A 132 -4.68 -47.09 24.99
N ALA A 133 -4.39 -45.84 25.37
CA ALA A 133 -4.47 -45.40 26.76
C ALA A 133 -5.92 -45.44 27.30
N ALA A 134 -6.90 -45.04 26.47
CA ALA A 134 -8.31 -45.06 26.83
C ALA A 134 -8.85 -46.50 26.98
N ASP A 135 -8.38 -47.43 26.15
CA ASP A 135 -8.71 -48.85 26.24
C ASP A 135 -8.10 -49.50 27.50
N ALA A 136 -6.90 -49.08 27.90
CA ALA A 136 -6.24 -49.53 29.13
C ALA A 136 -6.93 -49.01 30.40
N ARG A 137 -7.47 -47.78 30.38
CA ARG A 137 -8.24 -47.21 31.50
C ARG A 137 -9.50 -46.48 31.02
N PRO A 138 -10.60 -47.23 30.80
CA PRO A 138 -11.86 -46.66 30.35
C PRO A 138 -12.41 -45.61 31.33
N GLY A 139 -12.90 -44.50 30.80
CA GLY A 139 -13.53 -43.44 31.59
C GLY A 139 -12.57 -42.48 32.29
N PHE A 140 -11.26 -42.54 32.02
CA PHE A 140 -10.33 -41.54 32.54
C PHE A 140 -10.47 -40.20 31.79
N ALA A 141 -11.01 -39.20 32.48
CA ALA A 141 -11.38 -37.91 31.88
C ALA A 141 -10.21 -37.16 31.22
N ALA A 142 -8.97 -37.30 31.74
CA ALA A 142 -7.81 -36.60 31.19
C ALA A 142 -7.45 -37.09 29.77
N ILE A 143 -7.51 -38.41 29.51
CA ILE A 143 -7.25 -38.96 28.17
C ILE A 143 -8.31 -38.50 27.18
N GLN A 144 -9.57 -38.44 27.62
CA GLN A 144 -10.68 -37.96 26.77
C GLN A 144 -10.50 -36.48 26.40
N ALA A 145 -10.07 -35.65 27.36
CA ALA A 145 -9.75 -34.26 27.11
C ALA A 145 -8.57 -34.11 26.13
N ASP A 146 -7.49 -34.86 26.34
CA ASP A 146 -6.33 -34.85 25.43
C ASP A 146 -6.73 -35.31 24.02
N ALA A 147 -7.52 -36.38 23.91
CA ALA A 147 -7.99 -36.89 22.62
C ALA A 147 -8.87 -35.88 21.89
N ALA A 148 -9.74 -35.15 22.62
CA ALA A 148 -10.57 -34.10 22.02
C ALA A 148 -9.72 -32.94 21.48
N ILE A 149 -8.69 -32.51 22.23
CA ILE A 149 -7.78 -31.44 21.79
C ILE A 149 -6.99 -31.86 20.55
N VAL A 150 -6.41 -33.07 20.57
CA VAL A 150 -5.64 -33.61 19.43
C VAL A 150 -6.54 -33.83 18.22
N ALA A 151 -7.77 -34.32 18.40
CA ALA A 151 -8.72 -34.50 17.30
C ALA A 151 -9.09 -33.17 16.64
N HIS A 152 -9.32 -32.13 17.44
CA HIS A 152 -9.58 -30.79 16.92
C HIS A 152 -8.37 -30.25 16.14
N ALA A 153 -7.15 -30.42 16.66
CA ALA A 153 -5.94 -30.03 15.94
C ALA A 153 -5.79 -30.79 14.60
N ALA A 154 -6.10 -32.08 14.58
CA ALA A 154 -6.08 -32.91 13.37
C ALA A 154 -7.09 -32.45 12.31
N GLU A 155 -8.32 -32.09 12.74
CA GLU A 155 -9.36 -31.58 11.85
C GLU A 155 -8.97 -30.26 11.20
N LEU A 156 -8.37 -29.36 11.98
CA LEU A 156 -7.85 -28.09 11.48
C LEU A 156 -6.66 -28.32 10.52
N GLU A 157 -5.73 -29.23 10.83
CA GLU A 157 -4.64 -29.58 9.92
C GLU A 157 -5.15 -30.11 8.58
N GLN A 158 -6.13 -31.01 8.60
CA GLN A 158 -6.75 -31.54 7.39
C GLN A 158 -7.44 -30.44 6.57
N SER A 159 -8.06 -29.47 7.25
CA SER A 159 -8.69 -28.32 6.60
C SER A 159 -7.65 -27.39 5.95
N VAL A 160 -6.50 -27.15 6.60
CA VAL A 160 -5.37 -26.42 5.98
C VAL A 160 -4.83 -27.17 4.77
N ALA A 161 -4.62 -28.48 4.88
CA ALA A 161 -4.17 -29.30 3.76
C ALA A 161 -5.17 -29.29 2.58
N ALA A 162 -6.47 -29.29 2.87
CA ALA A 162 -7.51 -29.16 1.85
C ALA A 162 -7.50 -27.78 1.19
N ALA A 163 -7.27 -26.70 1.96
CA ALA A 163 -7.07 -25.37 1.39
C ALA A 163 -5.82 -25.34 0.48
N GLY A 164 -4.71 -25.95 0.90
CA GLY A 164 -3.51 -26.10 0.08
C GLY A 164 -3.77 -26.74 -1.28
N LYS A 165 -4.56 -27.83 -1.31
CA LYS A 165 -4.99 -28.47 -2.57
C LYS A 165 -5.86 -27.55 -3.43
N LYS A 166 -6.81 -26.82 -2.82
CA LYS A 166 -7.63 -25.84 -3.56
C LYS A 166 -6.78 -24.72 -4.18
N LEU A 167 -5.72 -24.28 -3.49
CA LEU A 167 -4.76 -23.32 -4.05
C LEU A 167 -4.02 -23.90 -5.27
N GLU A 168 -3.59 -25.16 -5.20
CA GLU A 168 -2.97 -25.85 -6.36
C GLU A 168 -3.93 -25.98 -7.55
N GLU A 169 -5.22 -26.18 -7.29
CA GLU A 169 -6.29 -26.19 -8.28
C GLU A 169 -6.74 -24.78 -8.75
N GLN A 170 -6.06 -23.71 -8.30
CA GLN A 170 -6.39 -22.31 -8.59
C GLN A 170 -7.79 -21.86 -8.13
N LYS A 171 -8.42 -22.59 -7.19
CA LYS A 171 -9.71 -22.22 -6.59
C LYS A 171 -9.51 -21.26 -5.42
N LEU A 172 -9.04 -20.04 -5.72
CA LEU A 172 -8.62 -19.08 -4.70
C LEU A 172 -9.73 -18.72 -3.70
N SER A 173 -10.93 -18.42 -4.19
CA SER A 173 -12.06 -18.05 -3.32
C SER A 173 -12.48 -19.19 -2.37
N GLU A 174 -12.50 -20.44 -2.85
CA GLU A 174 -12.82 -21.59 -2.01
C GLU A 174 -11.70 -21.90 -0.99
N ALA A 175 -10.44 -21.62 -1.34
CA ALA A 175 -9.32 -21.76 -0.44
C ALA A 175 -9.37 -20.67 0.65
N GLU A 176 -9.63 -19.41 0.28
CA GLU A 176 -9.79 -18.28 1.20
C GLU A 176 -10.86 -18.57 2.27
N GLN A 177 -12.01 -19.10 1.84
CA GLN A 177 -13.08 -19.49 2.76
C GLN A 177 -12.63 -20.57 3.76
N THR A 178 -11.91 -21.60 3.29
CA THR A 178 -11.40 -22.66 4.16
C THR A 178 -10.32 -22.15 5.11
N LEU A 179 -9.42 -21.27 4.66
CA LEU A 179 -8.39 -20.68 5.52
C LEU A 179 -9.00 -19.80 6.62
N GLU A 180 -10.03 -19.01 6.33
CA GLU A 180 -10.70 -18.19 7.35
C GLU A 180 -11.45 -19.08 8.36
N GLN A 181 -12.07 -20.19 7.92
CA GLN A 181 -12.66 -21.18 8.83
C GLN A 181 -11.63 -21.79 9.78
N VAL A 182 -10.45 -22.16 9.29
CA VAL A 182 -9.37 -22.67 10.15
C VAL A 182 -8.90 -21.59 11.13
N LYS A 183 -8.69 -20.37 10.65
CA LYS A 183 -8.28 -19.24 11.47
C LYS A 183 -9.29 -18.95 12.57
N ASP A 184 -10.58 -19.01 12.26
CA ASP A 184 -11.67 -18.91 13.24
C ASP A 184 -11.62 -20.05 14.26
N GLY A 185 -11.38 -21.30 13.81
CA GLY A 185 -11.19 -22.45 14.67
C GLY A 185 -9.95 -22.37 15.58
N LEU A 186 -8.95 -21.56 15.21
CA LEU A 186 -7.76 -21.30 16.02
C LEU A 186 -7.87 -20.08 16.94
N LYS A 187 -8.96 -19.28 16.85
CA LYS A 187 -9.13 -18.09 17.69
C LYS A 187 -9.20 -18.48 19.17
N GLY A 188 -8.36 -17.86 19.97
CA GLY A 188 -8.29 -18.12 21.42
C GLY A 188 -7.45 -19.33 21.81
N HIS A 189 -6.94 -20.11 20.84
CA HIS A 189 -6.07 -21.24 21.09
C HIS A 189 -4.60 -20.83 20.98
N SER A 190 -3.88 -20.82 22.11
CA SER A 190 -2.44 -20.50 22.17
C SER A 190 -1.57 -21.71 22.56
N GLU A 191 -2.17 -22.88 22.66
CA GLU A 191 -1.53 -24.10 23.13
C GLU A 191 -0.50 -24.61 22.11
N PRO A 192 0.63 -25.19 22.55
CA PRO A 192 1.69 -25.68 21.65
C PRO A 192 1.25 -26.77 20.66
N VAL A 193 0.18 -27.52 20.97
CA VAL A 193 -0.37 -28.55 20.08
C VAL A 193 -0.87 -27.97 18.75
N TYR A 194 -1.27 -26.70 18.72
CA TYR A 194 -1.73 -26.01 17.52
C TYR A 194 -0.60 -25.30 16.75
N ALA A 195 0.64 -25.33 17.25
CA ALA A 195 1.76 -24.59 16.64
C ALA A 195 2.01 -25.03 15.19
N LYS A 196 1.94 -26.34 14.90
CA LYS A 196 2.11 -26.86 13.54
C LYS A 196 0.98 -26.48 12.60
N VAL A 197 -0.27 -26.51 13.07
CA VAL A 197 -1.41 -26.03 12.28
C VAL A 197 -1.26 -24.53 11.94
N LYS A 198 -0.82 -23.71 12.90
CA LYS A 198 -0.57 -22.27 12.68
C LYS A 198 0.52 -22.03 11.64
N GLU A 199 1.64 -22.74 11.76
CA GLU A 199 2.75 -22.67 10.78
C GLU A 199 2.26 -23.02 9.36
N GLN A 200 1.50 -24.11 9.21
CA GLN A 200 0.93 -24.49 7.91
C GLN A 200 -0.12 -23.48 7.41
N LEU A 201 -0.95 -22.94 8.30
CA LEU A 201 -1.94 -21.92 7.97
C LEU A 201 -1.27 -20.64 7.47
N GLU A 202 -0.20 -20.18 8.12
CA GLU A 202 0.59 -19.02 7.70
C GLU A 202 1.20 -19.24 6.31
N ALA A 203 1.82 -20.40 6.08
CA ALA A 203 2.37 -20.76 4.77
C ALA A 203 1.30 -20.80 3.66
N CYS A 204 0.14 -21.41 3.93
CA CYS A 204 -0.96 -21.44 2.97
C CYS A 204 -1.59 -20.06 2.74
N SER A 205 -1.68 -19.23 3.78
CA SER A 205 -2.22 -17.87 3.69
C SER A 205 -1.29 -16.95 2.89
N LEU A 206 0.02 -17.10 3.06
CA LEU A 206 1.03 -16.42 2.26
C LEU A 206 0.90 -16.83 0.79
N LYS A 207 0.86 -18.14 0.50
CA LYS A 207 0.68 -18.66 -0.86
C LYS A 207 -0.60 -18.14 -1.51
N HIS A 208 -1.73 -18.17 -0.78
CA HIS A 208 -2.99 -17.59 -1.24
C HIS A 208 -2.85 -16.10 -1.59
N SER A 209 -2.21 -15.32 -0.71
CA SER A 209 -2.01 -13.88 -0.92
C SER A 209 -1.16 -13.59 -2.15
N VAL A 210 -0.08 -14.35 -2.36
CA VAL A 210 0.76 -14.23 -3.56
C VAL A 210 -0.02 -14.60 -4.83
N MET A 211 -0.79 -15.69 -4.81
CA MET A 211 -1.60 -16.09 -5.97
C MET A 211 -2.69 -15.07 -6.31
N LYS A 212 -3.36 -14.51 -5.30
CA LYS A 212 -4.37 -13.45 -5.47
C LYS A 212 -3.75 -12.19 -6.08
N LEU A 213 -2.62 -11.75 -5.55
CA LEU A 213 -1.89 -10.61 -6.12
C LEU A 213 -1.43 -10.87 -7.56
N LYS A 214 -1.05 -12.11 -7.90
CA LYS A 214 -0.68 -12.50 -9.26
C LYS A 214 -1.86 -12.47 -10.24
N GLU A 215 -3.04 -12.89 -9.81
CA GLU A 215 -4.27 -12.77 -10.61
C GLU A 215 -4.63 -11.30 -10.83
N GLU A 216 -4.64 -10.51 -9.76
CA GLU A 216 -4.94 -9.07 -9.83
C GLU A 216 -3.93 -8.33 -10.71
N LEU A 217 -2.63 -8.65 -10.65
CA LEU A 217 -1.58 -8.02 -11.46
C LEU A 217 -1.90 -8.02 -12.96
N ALA A 218 -2.57 -9.05 -13.47
CA ALA A 218 -2.92 -9.16 -14.88
C ALA A 218 -3.98 -8.12 -15.31
N GLU A 219 -4.81 -7.65 -14.37
CA GLU A 219 -5.94 -6.76 -14.63
C GLU A 219 -5.57 -5.27 -14.46
N LEU A 220 -4.54 -4.96 -13.67
CA LEU A 220 -4.14 -3.59 -13.34
C LEU A 220 -3.47 -2.91 -14.54
N LYS A 221 -3.89 -1.68 -14.82
CA LYS A 221 -3.46 -0.91 -15.99
C LYS A 221 -2.85 0.45 -15.66
N THR A 222 -2.98 0.90 -14.41
CA THR A 222 -2.53 2.22 -13.99
C THR A 222 -1.40 2.11 -12.98
N VAL A 223 -0.50 3.10 -13.00
CA VAL A 223 0.65 3.17 -12.08
C VAL A 223 0.19 3.20 -10.62
N ASP A 224 -0.89 3.94 -10.32
CA ASP A 224 -1.37 4.13 -8.96
C ASP A 224 -1.97 2.83 -8.37
N GLU A 225 -2.73 2.08 -9.18
CA GLU A 225 -3.26 0.76 -8.79
C GLU A 225 -2.13 -0.25 -8.54
N LEU A 226 -1.14 -0.29 -9.44
CA LEU A 226 0.03 -1.15 -9.31
C LEU A 226 0.86 -0.80 -8.06
N ALA A 227 1.06 0.49 -7.79
CA ALA A 227 1.77 0.97 -6.61
C ALA A 227 1.05 0.59 -5.31
N ALA A 228 -0.29 0.72 -5.27
CA ALA A 228 -1.08 0.33 -4.12
C ALA A 228 -0.94 -1.17 -3.81
N LYS A 229 -1.01 -2.02 -4.84
CA LYS A 229 -0.87 -3.48 -4.71
C LYS A 229 0.56 -3.92 -4.41
N LEU A 230 1.57 -3.25 -4.99
CA LEU A 230 2.98 -3.44 -4.62
C LEU A 230 3.21 -3.17 -3.13
N ASN A 231 2.56 -2.15 -2.57
CA ASN A 231 2.67 -1.88 -1.14
C ASN A 231 2.13 -3.04 -0.29
N VAL A 232 1.06 -3.71 -0.72
CA VAL A 232 0.58 -4.95 -0.07
C VAL A 232 1.64 -6.06 -0.19
N ALA A 233 2.23 -6.25 -1.37
CA ALA A 233 3.27 -7.25 -1.60
C ALA A 233 4.56 -7.00 -0.79
N ASN A 234 4.85 -5.75 -0.40
CA ASN A 234 5.99 -5.40 0.45
C ASN A 234 5.85 -5.86 1.90
N HIS A 235 4.63 -6.16 2.36
CA HIS A 235 4.37 -6.70 3.69
C HIS A 235 4.38 -8.24 3.71
N LEU A 236 4.63 -8.88 2.57
CA LEU A 236 4.72 -10.33 2.44
C LEU A 236 6.19 -10.78 2.44
N ASP A 237 6.50 -11.76 3.27
CA ASP A 237 7.84 -12.35 3.35
C ASP A 237 7.97 -13.58 2.44
N GLY A 238 9.20 -13.95 2.09
CA GLY A 238 9.51 -15.16 1.32
C GLY A 238 9.88 -14.92 -0.15
N GLU A 239 10.38 -15.99 -0.79
CA GLU A 239 10.90 -15.96 -2.16
C GLU A 239 9.78 -15.72 -3.20
N GLU A 240 8.62 -16.37 -3.03
CA GLU A 240 7.46 -16.16 -3.91
C GLU A 240 6.94 -14.71 -3.83
N ALA A 241 6.97 -14.13 -2.62
CA ALA A 241 6.61 -12.73 -2.39
C ALA A 241 7.63 -11.75 -3.03
N ALA A 242 8.92 -12.09 -3.02
CA ALA A 242 9.94 -11.31 -3.72
C ALA A 242 9.73 -11.32 -5.24
N ALA A 243 9.47 -12.50 -5.82
CA ALA A 243 9.25 -12.64 -7.25
C ALA A 243 8.00 -11.86 -7.73
N ILE A 244 6.92 -11.83 -6.94
CA ILE A 244 5.74 -11.03 -7.32
C ILE A 244 6.01 -9.52 -7.20
N ARG A 245 6.81 -9.06 -6.22
CA ARG A 245 7.22 -7.64 -6.14
C ARG A 245 8.00 -7.21 -7.37
N GLU A 246 8.93 -8.03 -7.84
CA GLU A 246 9.68 -7.77 -9.07
C GLU A 246 8.74 -7.66 -10.29
N GLN A 247 7.72 -8.53 -10.38
CA GLN A 247 6.72 -8.45 -11.45
C GLN A 247 5.88 -7.19 -11.39
N PHE A 248 5.47 -6.73 -10.19
CA PHE A 248 4.79 -5.44 -10.02
C PHE A 248 5.68 -4.28 -10.48
N VAL A 249 6.95 -4.25 -10.07
CA VAL A 249 7.89 -3.21 -10.49
C VAL A 249 8.08 -3.22 -11.99
N ALA A 250 8.30 -4.39 -12.60
CA ALA A 250 8.43 -4.51 -14.07
C ALA A 250 7.17 -4.01 -14.80
N LYS A 251 5.99 -4.34 -14.29
CA LYS A 251 4.72 -3.89 -14.86
C LYS A 251 4.52 -2.37 -14.72
N ILE A 252 4.91 -1.79 -13.58
CA ILE A 252 4.93 -0.32 -13.38
C ILE A 252 5.81 0.31 -14.45
N VAL A 253 7.03 -0.19 -14.64
CA VAL A 253 7.94 0.34 -15.66
C VAL A 253 7.30 0.28 -17.05
N ASP A 254 6.73 -0.86 -17.44
CA ASP A 254 6.15 -1.03 -18.79
C ASP A 254 4.93 -0.12 -19.02
N VAL A 255 4.04 0.00 -18.03
CA VAL A 255 2.86 0.88 -18.11
C VAL A 255 3.29 2.34 -18.17
N SER A 256 4.18 2.78 -17.27
CA SER A 256 4.69 4.15 -17.24
C SER A 256 5.43 4.52 -18.52
N TYR A 257 6.24 3.60 -19.06
CA TYR A 257 6.96 3.82 -20.32
C TYR A 257 5.96 4.06 -21.46
N SER A 258 4.94 3.20 -21.58
CA SER A 258 3.91 3.34 -22.62
C SER A 258 3.10 4.64 -22.48
N GLU A 259 2.76 5.02 -21.24
CA GLU A 259 2.01 6.24 -20.97
C GLU A 259 2.84 7.50 -21.27
N ALA A 260 4.11 7.51 -20.86
CA ALA A 260 5.03 8.61 -21.14
C ALA A 260 5.33 8.77 -22.64
N GLU A 261 5.43 7.68 -23.42
CA GLU A 261 5.53 7.78 -24.88
C GLU A 261 4.27 8.40 -25.50
N ALA A 262 3.08 8.00 -25.07
CA ALA A 262 1.83 8.58 -25.56
C ALA A 262 1.70 10.08 -25.23
N LEU A 263 2.23 10.53 -24.09
CA LEU A 263 2.28 11.94 -23.71
C LEU A 263 3.33 12.72 -24.53
N LEU A 264 4.48 12.10 -24.82
CA LEU A 264 5.51 12.68 -25.68
C LEU A 264 5.00 12.90 -27.11
N GLU A 265 4.23 11.95 -27.68
CA GLU A 265 3.57 12.13 -28.99
C GLU A 265 2.61 13.34 -29.01
N GLN A 266 1.99 13.63 -27.87
CA GLN A 266 1.10 14.79 -27.68
C GLN A 266 1.86 16.07 -27.32
N ARG A 267 3.19 16.04 -27.27
CA ARG A 267 4.07 17.14 -26.81
C ARG A 267 3.77 17.60 -25.38
N ASN A 268 3.19 16.71 -24.57
CA ASN A 268 2.95 16.97 -23.16
C ASN A 268 4.16 16.53 -22.32
N TYR A 269 5.25 17.30 -22.44
CA TYR A 269 6.55 16.96 -21.84
C TYR A 269 6.50 16.94 -20.31
N THR A 270 5.75 17.86 -19.68
CA THR A 270 5.63 17.94 -18.23
C THR A 270 5.00 16.68 -17.64
N ASP A 271 3.87 16.24 -18.21
CA ASP A 271 3.19 15.04 -17.71
C ASP A 271 3.99 13.77 -18.05
N ALA A 272 4.67 13.73 -19.20
CA ALA A 272 5.56 12.62 -19.54
C ALA A 272 6.73 12.47 -18.54
N LEU A 273 7.32 13.59 -18.10
CA LEU A 273 8.34 13.60 -17.06
C LEU A 273 7.78 13.16 -15.70
N ASP A 274 6.58 13.62 -15.32
CA ASP A 274 5.95 13.21 -14.06
C ASP A 274 5.71 11.70 -14.00
N VAL A 275 5.13 11.11 -15.05
CA VAL A 275 4.90 9.66 -15.15
C VAL A 275 6.21 8.89 -15.06
N THR A 276 7.26 9.36 -15.75
CA THR A 276 8.59 8.73 -15.74
C THR A 276 9.24 8.82 -14.36
N ALA A 277 9.15 9.98 -13.70
CA ALA A 277 9.68 10.21 -12.36
C ALA A 277 8.98 9.35 -11.30
N ARG A 278 7.65 9.21 -11.39
CA ARG A 278 6.88 8.30 -10.52
C ARG A 278 7.34 6.84 -10.69
N ALA A 279 7.60 6.40 -11.91
CA ALA A 279 8.11 5.05 -12.18
C ALA A 279 9.52 4.82 -11.62
N LEU A 280 10.41 5.81 -11.78
CA LEU A 280 11.77 5.80 -11.22
C LEU A 280 11.79 5.76 -9.68
N ALA A 281 10.73 6.22 -9.00
CA ALA A 281 10.61 6.07 -7.56
C ALA A 281 10.57 4.59 -7.11
N PHE A 282 10.03 3.70 -7.97
CA PHE A 282 9.98 2.25 -7.75
C PHE A 282 11.19 1.52 -8.36
N ALA A 283 11.63 1.95 -9.54
CA ALA A 283 12.71 1.32 -10.30
C ALA A 283 13.86 2.32 -10.56
N LYS A 284 14.57 2.72 -9.49
CA LYS A 284 15.58 3.80 -9.53
C LYS A 284 16.69 3.61 -10.56
N ASP A 285 17.07 2.36 -10.79
CA ASP A 285 18.18 2.00 -11.67
C ASP A 285 17.70 1.44 -13.02
N ASP A 286 16.42 1.64 -13.39
CA ASP A 286 15.92 1.20 -14.69
C ASP A 286 16.48 2.06 -15.82
N GLU A 287 17.31 1.44 -16.65
CA GLU A 287 17.98 2.10 -17.77
C GLU A 287 16.99 2.64 -18.81
N ARG A 288 15.84 1.98 -19.00
CA ARG A 288 14.83 2.38 -20.01
C ARG A 288 14.16 3.68 -19.58
N LEU A 289 13.74 3.78 -18.31
CA LEU A 289 13.14 5.00 -17.75
C LEU A 289 14.14 6.16 -17.72
N THR A 290 15.38 5.89 -17.33
CA THR A 290 16.44 6.91 -17.32
C THR A 290 16.74 7.44 -18.73
N ALA A 291 16.75 6.54 -19.73
CA ALA A 291 16.92 6.94 -21.13
C ALA A 291 15.72 7.73 -21.65
N LEU A 292 14.49 7.32 -21.28
CA LEU A 292 13.26 8.01 -21.62
C LEU A 292 13.21 9.43 -21.04
N GLU A 293 13.53 9.60 -19.76
CA GLU A 293 13.62 10.91 -19.10
C GLU A 293 14.58 11.85 -19.84
N LYS A 294 15.76 11.35 -20.21
CA LYS A 294 16.74 12.12 -21.00
C LYS A 294 16.19 12.51 -22.37
N ARG A 295 15.51 11.59 -23.06
CA ARG A 295 14.89 11.86 -24.37
C ARG A 295 13.81 12.93 -24.25
N ILE A 296 12.91 12.83 -23.28
CA ILE A 296 11.85 13.81 -23.03
C ILE A 296 12.45 15.20 -22.81
N ASN A 297 13.46 15.33 -21.94
CA ASN A 297 14.13 16.60 -21.68
C ASN A 297 14.82 17.18 -22.93
N GLN A 298 15.48 16.34 -23.73
CA GLN A 298 16.13 16.77 -24.97
C GLN A 298 15.12 17.28 -26.01
N GLU A 299 14.02 16.55 -26.20
CA GLU A 299 12.96 16.95 -27.12
C GLU A 299 12.26 18.23 -26.67
N GLN A 300 11.99 18.37 -25.37
CA GLN A 300 11.44 19.60 -24.79
C GLN A 300 12.36 20.80 -25.06
N ALA A 301 13.65 20.68 -24.72
CA ALA A 301 14.62 21.76 -24.94
C ALA A 301 14.77 22.12 -26.42
N GLN A 302 14.74 21.12 -27.31
CA GLN A 302 14.81 21.34 -28.76
C GLN A 302 13.55 22.02 -29.30
N TYR A 303 12.37 21.66 -28.77
CA TYR A 303 11.11 22.30 -29.11
C TYR A 303 11.09 23.77 -28.68
N GLU A 304 11.42 24.05 -27.41
CA GLU A 304 11.50 25.40 -26.85
C GLU A 304 12.47 26.29 -27.63
N LYS A 305 13.66 25.76 -27.96
CA LYS A 305 14.66 26.46 -28.77
C LYS A 305 14.15 26.77 -30.18
N THR A 306 13.48 25.82 -30.83
CA THR A 306 12.93 26.02 -32.17
C THR A 306 11.84 27.08 -32.16
N GLU A 307 11.00 27.09 -31.13
CA GLU A 307 9.92 28.07 -31.00
C GLU A 307 10.47 29.47 -30.70
N GLN A 308 11.51 29.57 -29.87
CA GLN A 308 12.21 30.83 -29.62
C GLN A 308 12.83 31.38 -30.91
N GLN A 309 13.45 30.54 -31.74
CA GLN A 309 14.00 30.95 -33.04
C GLN A 309 12.91 31.44 -34.00
N ARG A 310 11.75 30.79 -34.04
CA ARG A 310 10.61 31.25 -34.86
C ARG A 310 10.11 32.60 -34.41
N LEU A 311 9.99 32.80 -33.09
CA LEU A 311 9.58 34.08 -32.53
C LEU A 311 10.59 35.18 -32.86
N GLU A 312 11.89 34.91 -32.71
CA GLU A 312 12.95 35.87 -33.04
C GLU A 312 12.94 36.24 -34.53
N GLN A 313 12.79 35.27 -35.42
CA GLN A 313 12.65 35.53 -36.86
C GLN A 313 11.41 36.36 -37.18
N ALA A 314 10.28 36.05 -36.55
CA ALA A 314 9.05 36.83 -36.72
C ALA A 314 9.24 38.27 -36.21
N MET A 315 9.93 38.47 -35.09
CA MET A 315 10.25 39.80 -34.54
C MET A 315 11.18 40.59 -35.45
N GLN A 316 12.25 39.97 -35.96
CA GLN A 316 13.19 40.60 -36.89
C GLN A 316 12.47 41.03 -38.17
N LYS A 317 11.66 40.14 -38.75
CA LYS A 317 10.87 40.45 -39.94
C LYS A 317 9.89 41.59 -39.69
N ALA A 318 9.19 41.58 -38.56
CA ALA A 318 8.28 42.67 -38.20
C ALA A 318 9.03 44.00 -38.02
N ALA A 319 10.23 44.00 -37.44
CA ALA A 319 11.06 45.18 -37.30
C ALA A 319 11.62 45.69 -38.64
N GLU A 320 12.01 44.80 -39.55
CA GLU A 320 12.43 45.15 -40.91
C GLU A 320 11.28 45.77 -41.71
N GLU A 321 10.07 45.19 -41.61
CA GLU A 321 8.87 45.72 -42.23
C GLU A 321 8.51 47.10 -41.66
N ASP A 322 8.57 47.29 -40.33
CA ASP A 322 8.32 48.57 -39.68
C ASP A 322 9.35 49.65 -40.06
N LEU A 323 10.64 49.30 -40.07
CA LEU A 323 11.71 50.20 -40.53
C LEU A 323 11.50 50.61 -41.99
N LYS A 324 11.13 49.66 -42.86
CA LYS A 324 10.80 49.95 -44.27
C LYS A 324 9.61 50.90 -44.36
N ASN A 325 8.57 50.66 -43.58
CA ASN A 325 7.38 51.51 -43.54
C ASN A 325 7.69 52.93 -43.03
N GLN A 326 8.71 53.11 -42.18
CA GLN A 326 9.10 54.42 -41.64
C GLN A 326 10.11 55.17 -42.50
N THR A 327 10.90 54.48 -43.34
CA THR A 327 12.04 55.11 -44.03
C THR A 327 11.98 55.04 -45.55
N ALA A 328 11.28 54.06 -46.13
CA ALA A 328 11.29 53.78 -47.57
C ALA A 328 9.89 53.36 -48.05
N ALA A 329 8.84 53.99 -47.52
CA ALA A 329 7.45 53.68 -47.89
C ALA A 329 7.04 54.23 -49.26
N VAL A 330 7.71 55.28 -49.74
CA VAL A 330 7.38 55.95 -50.99
C VAL A 330 8.56 55.84 -51.95
N GLU A 331 8.36 55.16 -53.07
CA GLU A 331 9.36 54.98 -54.12
C GLU A 331 9.02 55.84 -55.34
N VAL A 332 9.98 56.58 -55.89
CA VAL A 332 9.78 57.35 -57.14
C VAL A 332 10.03 56.41 -58.33
N VAL A 333 9.02 56.25 -59.18
CA VAL A 333 9.06 55.35 -60.35
C VAL A 333 9.48 56.08 -61.62
N HIS A 334 8.92 57.27 -61.84
CA HIS A 334 9.14 58.04 -63.06
C HIS A 334 8.94 59.53 -62.81
N ILE A 335 9.72 60.38 -63.48
CA ILE A 335 9.57 61.84 -63.45
C ILE A 335 9.64 62.36 -64.89
N GLU A 336 8.63 63.13 -65.29
CA GLU A 336 8.60 63.88 -66.54
C GLU A 336 8.54 65.37 -66.24
N THR A 337 9.25 66.16 -67.06
CA THR A 337 9.27 67.61 -66.94
C THR A 337 8.94 68.26 -68.27
N THR A 338 8.07 69.25 -68.23
CA THR A 338 7.66 70.03 -69.40
C THR A 338 7.80 71.51 -69.09
N LEU A 339 8.66 72.19 -69.84
CA LEU A 339 8.85 73.63 -69.75
C LEU A 339 7.98 74.33 -70.78
N ASP A 340 7.20 75.33 -70.36
CA ASP A 340 6.36 76.11 -71.27
C ASP A 340 7.04 77.39 -71.79
N GLU A 341 6.38 78.07 -72.72
CA GLU A 341 6.87 79.31 -73.34
C GLU A 341 6.97 80.50 -72.36
N PHE A 342 6.37 80.39 -71.17
CA PHE A 342 6.37 81.43 -70.13
C PHE A 342 7.46 81.21 -69.07
N GLY A 343 8.17 80.08 -69.13
CA GLY A 343 9.21 79.71 -68.17
C GLY A 343 8.67 78.98 -66.95
N ASP A 344 7.49 78.35 -67.05
CA ASP A 344 6.91 77.53 -65.99
C ASP A 344 7.25 76.06 -66.25
N LEU A 345 7.98 75.46 -65.31
CA LEU A 345 8.35 74.05 -65.37
C LEU A 345 7.28 73.24 -64.66
N THR A 346 6.49 72.49 -65.41
CA THR A 346 5.56 71.50 -64.88
C THR A 346 6.28 70.16 -64.70
N ILE A 347 6.10 69.56 -63.54
CA ILE A 347 6.72 68.32 -63.11
C ILE A 347 5.60 67.33 -62.85
N GLU A 348 5.60 66.22 -63.57
CA GLU A 348 4.69 65.09 -63.34
C GLU A 348 5.52 63.90 -62.90
N ALA A 349 5.24 63.37 -61.71
CA ALA A 349 5.99 62.25 -61.16
C ALA A 349 5.05 61.14 -60.69
N GLU A 350 5.42 59.91 -61.01
CA GLU A 350 4.75 58.68 -60.59
C GLU A 350 5.50 58.10 -59.38
N LEU A 351 4.79 57.92 -58.28
CA LEU A 351 5.26 57.30 -57.05
C LEU A 351 4.60 55.93 -56.87
N LYS A 352 5.19 55.10 -56.02
CA LYS A 352 4.67 53.78 -55.65
C LYS A 352 4.74 53.59 -54.14
N ASN A 353 3.70 52.97 -53.57
CA ASN A 353 3.74 52.49 -52.19
C ASN A 353 4.69 51.28 -52.09
N GLY A 354 5.89 51.53 -51.57
CA GLY A 354 6.90 50.51 -51.23
C GLY A 354 6.71 49.92 -49.83
N ALA A 355 5.82 50.47 -48.99
CA ALA A 355 5.52 49.94 -47.67
C ALA A 355 4.75 48.61 -47.73
N THR A 356 4.71 47.93 -46.58
CA THR A 356 3.92 46.71 -46.36
C THR A 356 2.50 47.00 -45.88
N ARG A 357 2.15 48.28 -45.70
CA ARG A 357 0.83 48.77 -45.27
C ARG A 357 0.32 49.86 -46.22
N PRO A 358 -1.00 50.10 -46.25
CA PRO A 358 -1.56 51.24 -46.97
C PRO A 358 -0.93 52.54 -46.46
N ILE A 359 -0.65 53.45 -47.40
CA ILE A 359 -0.23 54.82 -47.08
C ILE A 359 -1.33 55.80 -47.47
N TYR A 360 -1.47 56.85 -46.68
CA TYR A 360 -2.36 57.96 -47.00
C TYR A 360 -1.68 59.32 -46.86
N SER A 361 -2.19 60.29 -47.61
CA SER A 361 -1.77 61.70 -47.58
C SER A 361 -0.26 61.90 -47.79
N VAL A 362 0.25 61.49 -48.96
CA VAL A 362 1.68 61.65 -49.29
C VAL A 362 1.95 63.08 -49.78
N THR A 363 2.87 63.77 -49.11
CA THR A 363 3.38 65.09 -49.51
C THR A 363 4.84 64.98 -49.91
N VAL A 364 5.18 65.49 -51.09
CA VAL A 364 6.52 65.44 -51.67
C VAL A 364 7.12 66.83 -51.75
N GLU A 365 8.36 66.96 -51.30
CA GLU A 365 9.22 68.12 -51.46
C GLU A 365 10.27 67.79 -52.54
N TYR A 366 10.41 68.67 -53.53
CA TYR A 366 11.31 68.44 -54.66
C TYR A 366 12.12 69.70 -55.01
N THR A 367 13.32 69.50 -55.55
CA THR A 367 14.25 70.53 -55.99
C THR A 367 14.60 70.32 -57.46
N VAL A 368 14.67 71.43 -58.19
CA VAL A 368 15.00 71.50 -59.61
C VAL A 368 16.42 72.03 -59.74
N TYR A 369 17.25 71.30 -60.48
CA TYR A 369 18.64 71.65 -60.77
C TYR A 369 18.83 71.91 -62.27
N ASP A 370 19.73 72.82 -62.60
CA ASP A 370 20.20 72.99 -63.97
C ASP A 370 21.22 71.91 -64.38
N SER A 371 21.68 71.96 -65.64
CA SER A 371 22.70 71.04 -66.17
C SER A 371 24.08 71.17 -65.49
N ASN A 372 24.36 72.25 -64.76
CA ASN A 372 25.58 72.45 -63.97
C ASN A 372 25.42 71.98 -62.52
N GLY A 373 24.24 71.50 -62.12
CA GLY A 373 23.92 71.10 -60.76
C GLY A 373 23.59 72.26 -59.82
N LEU A 374 23.29 73.45 -60.35
CA LEU A 374 22.85 74.59 -59.56
C LEU A 374 21.33 74.51 -59.32
N GLU A 375 20.89 74.73 -58.08
CA GLU A 375 19.46 74.82 -57.76
C GLU A 375 18.84 76.03 -58.48
N VAL A 376 17.77 75.76 -59.23
CA VAL A 376 17.00 76.78 -59.97
C VAL A 376 15.58 76.94 -59.44
N GLY A 377 15.14 76.06 -58.53
CA GLY A 377 13.88 76.21 -57.80
C GLY A 377 13.53 74.97 -56.97
N SER A 378 12.51 75.09 -56.13
CA SER A 378 12.00 74.00 -55.30
C SER A 378 10.50 74.15 -55.08
N GLY A 379 9.83 73.08 -54.68
CA GLY A 379 8.39 73.06 -54.49
C GLY A 379 7.91 71.94 -53.58
N LYS A 380 6.62 72.01 -53.24
CA LYS A 380 5.90 70.95 -52.51
C LYS A 380 4.62 70.62 -53.25
N ALA A 381 4.30 69.33 -53.35
CA ALA A 381 3.08 68.85 -53.98
C ALA A 381 2.49 67.66 -53.20
N GLU A 382 1.16 67.56 -53.20
CA GLU A 382 0.44 66.40 -52.68
C GLU A 382 0.22 65.38 -53.80
N ALA A 383 0.43 64.10 -53.50
CA ALA A 383 0.20 63.03 -54.45
C ALA A 383 -1.25 62.52 -54.39
N SER A 384 -1.79 62.18 -55.55
CA SER A 384 -3.15 61.65 -55.73
C SER A 384 -3.10 60.27 -56.39
N PRO A 385 -3.92 59.29 -55.95
CA PRO A 385 -4.97 59.39 -54.93
C PRO A 385 -4.41 59.40 -53.49
N ASN A 386 -5.19 59.93 -52.54
CA ASN A 386 -4.75 60.12 -51.14
C ASN A 386 -4.65 58.84 -50.31
N TYR A 387 -5.00 57.67 -50.85
CA TYR A 387 -4.93 56.37 -50.20
C TYR A 387 -4.50 55.35 -51.25
N ILE A 388 -3.41 54.61 -50.99
CA ILE A 388 -2.91 53.57 -51.89
C ILE A 388 -2.46 52.34 -51.11
N GLU A 389 -2.85 51.17 -51.60
CA GLU A 389 -2.47 49.87 -51.04
C GLU A 389 -0.98 49.55 -51.33
N PRO A 390 -0.35 48.60 -50.60
CA PRO A 390 1.01 48.16 -50.89
C PRO A 390 1.21 47.78 -52.37
N GLY A 391 2.19 48.41 -53.02
CA GLY A 391 2.54 48.19 -54.41
C GLY A 391 1.74 48.99 -55.44
N GLU A 392 0.68 49.69 -55.04
CA GLU A 392 -0.07 50.59 -55.90
C GLU A 392 0.69 51.91 -56.16
N LYS A 393 0.25 52.63 -57.18
CA LYS A 393 0.89 53.86 -57.65
C LYS A 393 0.03 55.08 -57.42
N MET A 394 0.69 56.22 -57.25
CA MET A 394 0.08 57.55 -57.17
C MET A 394 0.91 58.53 -58.00
N SER A 395 0.38 59.70 -58.27
CA SER A 395 1.10 60.74 -59.03
C SER A 395 0.95 62.09 -58.36
N PHE A 396 1.99 62.93 -58.45
CA PHE A 396 1.87 64.35 -58.12
C PHE A 396 2.22 65.20 -59.33
N THR A 397 1.61 66.39 -59.37
CA THR A 397 1.93 67.43 -60.34
C THR A 397 2.36 68.67 -59.57
N GLY A 398 3.53 69.21 -59.90
CA GLY A 398 4.08 70.42 -59.32
C GLY A 398 4.47 71.42 -60.41
N THR A 399 4.43 72.71 -60.11
CA THR A 399 4.84 73.77 -61.04
C THR A 399 5.84 74.69 -60.36
N VAL A 400 6.99 74.90 -61.00
CA VAL A 400 8.01 75.87 -60.56
C VAL A 400 8.06 77.01 -61.58
N TYR A 401 7.75 78.21 -61.12
CA TYR A 401 7.65 79.40 -61.96
C TYR A 401 9.01 80.07 -62.16
N GLY A 402 9.26 80.61 -63.36
CA GLY A 402 10.45 81.43 -63.66
C GLY A 402 11.74 80.63 -63.92
N VAL A 403 11.62 79.38 -64.38
CA VAL A 403 12.74 78.54 -64.80
C VAL A 403 13.04 78.85 -66.27
N HIS A 404 14.11 79.59 -66.54
CA HIS A 404 14.49 80.00 -67.91
C HIS A 404 15.67 79.19 -68.48
N VAL A 405 15.88 77.98 -67.99
CA VAL A 405 17.02 77.13 -68.34
C VAL A 405 16.51 75.83 -68.95
N GLU A 406 16.97 75.49 -70.15
CA GLU A 406 16.66 74.22 -70.81
C GLU A 406 17.50 73.07 -70.20
N ASN A 407 16.95 71.85 -70.19
CA ASN A 407 17.55 70.64 -69.59
C ASN A 407 17.70 70.71 -68.06
N THR A 408 16.58 70.74 -67.35
CA THR A 408 16.51 70.66 -65.88
C THR A 408 16.41 69.23 -65.38
N ASN A 409 17.04 68.95 -64.25
CA ASN A 409 16.92 67.69 -63.52
C ASN A 409 16.10 67.90 -62.24
N VAL A 410 15.13 67.05 -61.95
CA VAL A 410 14.29 67.14 -60.75
C VAL A 410 14.65 66.02 -59.79
N VAL A 411 14.88 66.40 -58.53
CA VAL A 411 15.17 65.47 -57.43
C VAL A 411 14.07 65.61 -56.39
N VAL A 412 13.51 64.47 -55.96
CA VAL A 412 12.63 64.42 -54.79
C VAL A 412 13.49 64.36 -53.54
N ASP A 413 13.44 65.41 -52.71
CA ASP A 413 14.30 65.55 -51.53
C ASP A 413 13.71 64.85 -50.31
N HIS A 414 12.40 65.02 -50.11
CA HIS A 414 11.71 64.46 -48.96
C HIS A 414 10.27 64.07 -49.31
N ALA A 415 9.81 62.96 -48.77
CA ALA A 415 8.41 62.59 -48.79
C ALA A 415 7.93 62.38 -47.36
N THR A 416 6.75 62.89 -47.04
CA THR A 416 6.06 62.62 -45.77
C THR A 416 4.78 61.87 -46.07
N TRP A 417 4.46 60.87 -45.26
CA TRP A 417 3.31 59.98 -45.44
C TRP A 417 2.77 59.55 -44.08
N TYR A 418 1.54 59.04 -44.08
CA TYR A 418 0.94 58.40 -42.92
C TYR A 418 0.62 56.94 -43.25
N LEU A 419 0.79 56.07 -42.26
CA LEU A 419 0.46 54.65 -42.35
C LEU A 419 -0.87 54.41 -41.64
N ASP A 420 -1.66 53.47 -42.16
CA ASP A 420 -2.85 52.96 -41.47
C ASP A 420 -2.50 51.87 -40.42
#